data_AF-X0UAH0-F1
#
_entry.id   AF-X0UAH0-F1
#
_cell.length_a   1.000
_cell.length_b   1.000
_cell.length_c   1.000
_cell.angle_alpha   90.00
_cell.angle_beta   90.00
_cell.angle_gamma   90.00
#
_symmetry.space_group_name_H-M   'P 1'
#
loop_
_entity.id
_entity.type
_entity.pdbx_description
1 polymer ?
#
loop_
_entity_poly.entity_id
_entity_poly.type
_entity_poly.pdbx_seq_one_letter_code
_entity_poly.pdbx_strand_id
1 'polypeptide(L)'
;MMEEKTFVLNEDAKRLYEQLEGVEFGELTTLDQALSEEERKLNACRVLLGKLAHLLGVCLKDTHLMKDLKTTKGFLNELLAVLHGLGRMPGHDGKILIRHRGLLTGTKASERIDYVVLFGNILFDIATAAAMVKSLEDAPTDLQTRLTMAFQVFSDHGISSLYLQIPEESPAYLDAMQVAVHILPCYSQAVRPGSSAVLE
;
A
#
# COMPACT_ATOMS: atom_id res chain seq x y z
N MET A 1 -17.32 -5.92 -42.04
CA MET A 1 -18.04 -7.21 -42.04
C MET A 1 -17.05 -8.28 -41.62
N MET A 2 -17.15 -8.76 -40.37
CA MET A 2 -16.35 -9.90 -39.91
C MET A 2 -17.14 -11.18 -40.20
N GLU A 3 -16.53 -12.12 -40.92
CA GLU A 3 -17.08 -13.45 -41.18
C GLU A 3 -17.00 -14.30 -39.91
N GLU A 4 -18.15 -14.75 -39.40
CA GLU A 4 -18.24 -15.80 -38.38
C GLU A 4 -17.71 -17.11 -38.96
N LYS A 5 -16.51 -17.51 -38.54
CA LYS A 5 -15.99 -18.86 -38.83
C LYS A 5 -16.73 -19.87 -37.96
N THR A 6 -17.67 -20.58 -38.57
CA THR A 6 -18.34 -21.73 -37.97
C THR A 6 -17.35 -22.90 -37.98
N PHE A 7 -16.81 -23.25 -36.81
CA PHE A 7 -15.92 -24.41 -36.66
C PHE A 7 -16.76 -25.69 -36.63
N VAL A 8 -16.73 -26.46 -37.72
CA VAL A 8 -17.32 -27.80 -37.78
C VAL A 8 -16.28 -28.80 -37.30
N LEU A 9 -16.47 -29.36 -36.11
CA LEU A 9 -15.60 -30.40 -35.55
C LEU A 9 -15.82 -31.71 -36.32
N ASN A 10 -14.74 -32.32 -36.82
CA ASN A 10 -14.76 -33.68 -37.38
C ASN A 10 -15.10 -34.70 -36.28
N GLU A 11 -15.75 -35.81 -36.63
CA GLU A 11 -16.20 -36.88 -35.71
C GLU A 11 -15.06 -37.45 -34.84
N ASP A 12 -13.81 -37.43 -35.33
CA ASP A 12 -12.64 -37.81 -34.56
C ASP A 12 -12.33 -36.81 -33.42
N ALA A 13 -12.55 -35.51 -33.66
CA ALA A 13 -12.41 -34.48 -32.64
C ALA A 13 -13.54 -34.53 -31.60
N LYS A 14 -14.74 -34.96 -32.02
CA LYS A 14 -15.89 -35.18 -31.14
C LYS A 14 -15.66 -36.36 -30.18
N ARG A 15 -15.11 -37.46 -30.69
CA ARG A 15 -14.74 -38.64 -29.88
C ARG A 15 -13.61 -38.34 -28.88
N LEU A 16 -12.62 -37.55 -29.28
CA LEU A 16 -11.58 -37.06 -28.37
C LEU A 16 -12.17 -36.19 -27.25
N TYR A 17 -13.17 -35.36 -27.55
CA TYR A 17 -13.89 -34.55 -26.56
C TYR A 17 -14.70 -35.39 -25.57
N GLU A 18 -15.37 -36.44 -26.05
CA GLU A 18 -16.14 -37.38 -25.24
C GLU A 18 -15.24 -38.29 -24.38
N GLN A 19 -14.05 -38.66 -24.88
CA GLN A 19 -13.07 -39.47 -24.14
C GLN A 19 -12.31 -38.70 -23.05
N LEU A 20 -12.24 -37.37 -23.16
CA LEU A 20 -11.58 -36.49 -22.18
C LEU A 20 -12.53 -36.04 -21.05
N GLU A 21 -13.68 -36.70 -20.87
CA GLU A 21 -14.74 -36.37 -19.90
C GLU A 21 -15.24 -34.90 -19.97
N GLY A 22 -14.94 -34.17 -21.03
CA GLY A 22 -15.11 -32.72 -21.05
C GLY A 22 -14.21 -32.05 -20.02
N VAL A 23 -13.22 -31.28 -20.44
CA VAL A 23 -12.54 -30.39 -19.50
C VAL A 23 -13.59 -29.43 -18.96
N GLU A 24 -14.02 -29.64 -17.72
CA GLU A 24 -14.98 -28.77 -17.06
C GLU A 24 -14.38 -27.36 -17.00
N PHE A 25 -14.90 -26.45 -17.81
CA PHE A 25 -14.61 -25.02 -17.72
C PHE A 25 -15.02 -24.40 -16.35
N GLY A 26 -15.52 -25.22 -15.41
CA GLY A 26 -15.77 -24.86 -14.01
C GLY A 26 -14.50 -24.53 -13.22
N GLU A 27 -13.35 -25.17 -13.54
CA GLU A 27 -12.08 -24.84 -12.87
C GLU A 27 -11.53 -23.47 -13.29
N LEU A 28 -11.75 -23.04 -14.53
CA LEU A 28 -11.30 -21.73 -15.02
C LEU A 28 -12.12 -20.57 -14.42
N THR A 29 -13.44 -20.75 -14.30
CA THR A 29 -14.31 -19.73 -13.68
C THR A 29 -14.06 -19.58 -12.18
N THR A 30 -13.73 -20.66 -11.49
CA THR A 30 -13.34 -20.61 -10.06
C THR A 30 -11.94 -20.03 -9.85
N LEU A 31 -10.99 -20.28 -10.76
CA LEU A 31 -9.65 -19.68 -10.72
C LEU A 31 -9.71 -18.17 -11.01
N ASP A 32 -10.45 -17.74 -12.02
CA ASP A 32 -10.63 -16.32 -12.37
C ASP A 32 -11.30 -15.55 -11.22
N GLN A 33 -12.29 -16.16 -10.57
CA GLN A 33 -12.93 -15.60 -9.37
C GLN A 33 -11.94 -15.49 -8.20
N ALA A 34 -11.18 -16.54 -7.93
CA ALA A 34 -10.17 -16.53 -6.87
C ALA A 34 -9.06 -15.49 -7.11
N LEU A 35 -8.59 -15.36 -8.36
CA LEU A 35 -7.62 -14.34 -8.76
C LEU A 35 -8.19 -12.93 -8.59
N SER A 36 -9.43 -12.70 -9.00
CA SER A 36 -10.09 -11.40 -8.85
C SER A 36 -10.30 -11.02 -7.37
N GLU A 37 -10.69 -11.98 -6.53
CA GLU A 37 -10.79 -11.76 -5.08
C GLU A 37 -9.45 -11.43 -4.44
N GLU A 38 -8.38 -12.14 -4.84
CA GLU A 38 -7.05 -11.89 -4.33
C GLU A 38 -6.53 -10.51 -4.77
N GLU A 39 -6.72 -10.13 -6.03
CA GLU A 39 -6.40 -8.78 -6.51
C GLU A 39 -7.17 -7.71 -5.73
N ARG A 40 -8.45 -7.96 -5.41
CA ARG A 40 -9.26 -7.03 -4.61
C ARG A 40 -8.69 -6.85 -3.20
N LYS A 41 -8.26 -7.94 -2.55
CA LYS A 41 -7.60 -7.88 -1.22
C LYS A 41 -6.28 -7.12 -1.29
N LEU A 42 -5.46 -7.39 -2.31
CA LEU A 42 -4.19 -6.67 -2.51
C LEU A 42 -4.42 -5.18 -2.75
N ASN A 43 -5.45 -4.82 -3.53
CA ASN A 43 -5.81 -3.43 -3.78
C ASN A 43 -6.31 -2.73 -2.51
N ALA A 44 -7.14 -3.38 -1.70
CA ALA A 44 -7.55 -2.86 -0.40
C ALA A 44 -6.33 -2.62 0.52
N CYS A 45 -5.36 -3.54 0.52
CA CYS A 45 -4.11 -3.35 1.28
C CYS A 45 -3.32 -2.13 0.78
N ARG A 46 -3.14 -1.98 -0.53
CA ARG A 46 -2.45 -0.81 -1.13
C ARG A 46 -3.12 0.52 -0.77
N VAL A 47 -4.44 0.56 -0.73
CA VAL A 47 -5.19 1.75 -0.27
C VAL A 47 -4.87 2.08 1.19
N LEU A 48 -4.84 1.08 2.07
CA LEU A 48 -4.45 1.28 3.48
C LEU A 48 -2.99 1.74 3.62
N LEU A 49 -2.06 1.17 2.85
CA LEU A 49 -0.65 1.60 2.83
C LEU A 49 -0.50 3.04 2.36
N GLY A 50 -1.24 3.44 1.32
CA GLY A 50 -1.25 4.83 0.86
C GLY A 50 -1.80 5.79 1.91
N LYS A 51 -2.85 5.38 2.62
CA LYS A 51 -3.42 6.15 3.73
C LYS A 51 -2.43 6.26 4.90
N LEU A 52 -1.74 5.17 5.25
CA LEU A 52 -0.69 5.18 6.28
C LEU A 52 0.43 6.16 5.94
N ALA A 53 0.99 6.06 4.73
CA ALA A 53 2.06 6.95 4.29
C ALA A 53 1.61 8.42 4.34
N HIS A 54 0.38 8.70 3.91
CA HIS A 54 -0.21 10.03 4.00
C HIS A 54 -0.31 10.55 5.43
N LEU A 55 -0.84 9.76 6.37
CA LEU A 55 -0.92 10.14 7.79
C LEU A 55 0.47 10.43 8.37
N LEU A 56 1.46 9.57 8.10
CA LEU A 56 2.84 9.81 8.53
C LEU A 56 3.41 11.12 7.95
N GLY A 57 3.13 11.40 6.67
CA GLY A 57 3.49 12.67 6.05
C GLY A 57 2.82 13.88 6.72
N VAL A 58 1.54 13.78 7.09
CA VAL A 58 0.83 14.83 7.83
C VAL A 58 1.47 15.05 9.21
N CYS A 59 1.78 13.97 9.93
CA CYS A 59 2.44 14.01 11.23
C CYS A 59 3.79 14.73 11.16
N LEU A 60 4.61 14.42 10.15
CA LEU A 60 5.92 15.06 9.97
C LEU A 60 5.83 16.52 9.53
N LYS A 61 4.83 16.87 8.72
CA LYS A 61 4.67 18.23 8.19
C LYS A 61 4.13 19.21 9.23
N ASP A 62 3.20 18.77 10.07
CA ASP A 62 2.47 19.65 10.97
C ASP A 62 2.81 19.38 12.44
N THR A 63 3.80 20.10 12.95
CA THR A 63 4.20 20.06 14.35
C THR A 63 3.17 20.72 15.29
N HIS A 64 2.18 21.44 14.73
CA HIS A 64 1.08 22.02 15.48
C HIS A 64 -0.12 21.06 15.59
N LEU A 65 -0.20 20.03 14.75
CA LEU A 65 -1.20 18.96 14.84
C LEU A 65 -1.26 18.35 16.24
N MET A 66 -0.10 18.28 16.91
CA MET A 66 0.05 17.70 18.25
C MET A 66 -0.24 18.67 19.41
N LYS A 67 -0.63 19.92 19.13
CA LYS A 67 -0.87 20.95 20.17
C LYS A 67 -2.29 20.92 20.75
N ASP A 68 -3.28 20.46 19.99
CA ASP A 68 -4.65 20.28 20.48
C ASP A 68 -4.93 18.80 20.77
N LEU A 69 -5.21 18.50 22.04
CA LEU A 69 -5.42 17.13 22.53
C LEU A 69 -6.55 16.39 21.79
N LYS A 70 -7.60 17.12 21.37
CA LYS A 70 -8.75 16.53 20.67
C LYS A 70 -8.39 16.15 19.23
N THR A 71 -7.71 17.05 18.52
CA THR A 71 -7.21 16.82 17.16
C THR A 71 -6.17 15.69 17.14
N THR A 72 -5.23 15.69 18.09
CA THR A 72 -4.24 14.62 18.25
C THR A 72 -4.88 13.25 18.46
N LYS A 73 -5.89 13.15 19.34
CA LYS A 73 -6.58 11.89 19.61
C LYS A 73 -7.32 11.37 18.38
N GLY A 74 -7.98 12.27 17.63
CA GLY A 74 -8.66 11.91 16.38
C GLY A 74 -7.69 11.35 15.34
N PHE A 75 -6.56 12.02 15.16
CA PHE A 75 -5.50 11.60 14.24
C PHE A 75 -4.89 10.25 14.64
N LEU A 76 -4.57 10.06 15.93
CA LEU A 76 -4.04 8.80 16.45
C LEU A 76 -5.00 7.64 16.25
N ASN A 77 -6.29 7.85 16.51
CA ASN A 77 -7.31 6.84 16.28
C ASN A 77 -7.39 6.45 14.80
N GLU A 78 -7.24 7.41 13.89
CA GLU A 78 -7.22 7.13 12.45
C GLU A 78 -5.97 6.33 12.04
N LEU A 79 -4.80 6.69 12.55
CA LEU A 79 -3.55 5.96 12.32
C LEU A 79 -3.64 4.52 12.85
N LEU A 80 -4.15 4.35 14.07
CA LEU A 80 -4.40 3.05 14.70
C LEU A 80 -5.38 2.20 13.89
N ALA A 81 -6.48 2.79 13.41
CA ALA A 81 -7.45 2.09 12.60
C ALA A 81 -6.83 1.57 11.29
N VAL A 82 -5.94 2.34 10.67
CA VAL A 82 -5.21 1.91 9.47
C VAL A 82 -4.23 0.77 9.79
N LEU A 83 -3.46 0.89 10.86
CA LEU A 83 -2.51 -0.16 11.27
C LEU A 83 -3.22 -1.47 11.66
N HIS A 84 -4.33 -1.38 12.39
CA HIS A 84 -5.16 -2.54 12.71
C HIS A 84 -5.79 -3.14 11.45
N GLY A 85 -6.22 -2.31 10.48
CA GLY A 85 -6.69 -2.77 9.18
C GLY A 85 -5.60 -3.55 8.42
N LEU A 86 -4.36 -3.05 8.43
CA LEU A 86 -3.22 -3.72 7.82
C LEU A 86 -2.87 -5.03 8.54
N GLY A 87 -2.93 -5.05 9.89
CA GLY A 87 -2.61 -6.22 10.71
C GLY A 87 -3.57 -7.40 10.56
N ARG A 88 -4.75 -7.15 9.99
CA ARG A 88 -5.75 -8.19 9.66
C ARG A 88 -5.55 -8.78 8.26
N MET A 89 -4.64 -8.25 7.46
CA MET A 89 -4.38 -8.75 6.11
C MET A 89 -3.51 -10.02 6.19
N PRO A 90 -3.74 -11.04 5.36
CA PRO A 90 -2.85 -12.19 5.32
C PRO A 90 -1.50 -11.86 4.66
N GLY A 91 -0.48 -12.67 4.92
CA GLY A 91 0.78 -12.66 4.14
C GLY A 91 1.80 -11.59 4.53
N HIS A 92 1.74 -11.07 5.76
CA HIS A 92 2.73 -10.15 6.31
C HIS A 92 3.36 -10.67 7.60
N ASP A 93 4.52 -10.12 7.96
CA ASP A 93 5.23 -10.36 9.21
C ASP A 93 5.01 -9.24 10.25
N GLY A 94 4.06 -8.34 9.98
CA GLY A 94 3.71 -7.22 10.85
C GLY A 94 4.63 -6.01 10.69
N LYS A 95 5.50 -6.01 9.67
CA LYS A 95 6.49 -4.96 9.45
C LYS A 95 6.20 -4.18 8.19
N ILE A 96 6.31 -2.86 8.27
CA ILE A 96 6.12 -1.94 7.16
C ILE A 96 7.40 -1.15 6.99
N LEU A 97 7.95 -1.14 5.77
CA LEU A 97 9.14 -0.37 5.43
C LEU A 97 8.80 0.60 4.30
N ILE A 98 8.95 1.90 4.56
CA ILE A 98 8.92 2.94 3.53
C ILE A 98 10.35 3.36 3.28
N ARG A 99 10.86 3.21 2.06
CA ARG A 99 12.26 3.54 1.75
C ARG A 99 12.40 4.34 0.46
N HIS A 100 13.35 5.26 0.43
CA HIS A 100 13.82 5.92 -0.78
C HIS A 100 14.64 4.94 -1.61
N ARG A 101 14.36 4.82 -2.91
CA ARG A 101 15.04 3.91 -3.84
C ARG A 101 16.31 4.52 -4.43
N GLY A 102 16.39 5.85 -4.51
CA GLY A 102 17.61 6.55 -4.92
C GLY A 102 18.08 6.30 -6.35
N LEU A 103 17.17 6.01 -7.30
CA LEU A 103 17.57 5.87 -8.70
C LEU A 103 18.04 7.21 -9.30
N LEU A 104 19.27 7.21 -9.83
CA LEU A 104 19.99 8.34 -10.46
C LEU A 104 19.61 8.57 -11.94
N THR A 105 18.46 8.08 -12.40
CA THR A 105 18.10 8.07 -13.83
C THR A 105 16.86 8.90 -14.20
N GLY A 106 16.33 9.70 -13.28
CA GLY A 106 15.14 10.53 -13.47
C GLY A 106 15.45 12.02 -13.58
N THR A 107 14.51 12.81 -14.09
CA THR A 107 14.57 14.27 -13.90
C THR A 107 14.62 14.58 -12.40
N LYS A 108 15.49 15.52 -11.96
CA LYS A 108 15.84 15.79 -10.54
C LYS A 108 14.66 15.85 -9.55
N ALA A 109 13.46 16.20 -10.01
CA ALA A 109 12.25 16.25 -9.18
C ALA A 109 11.63 14.86 -8.92
N SER A 110 11.65 13.95 -9.90
CA SER A 110 11.09 12.60 -9.76
C SER A 110 11.97 11.69 -8.90
N GLU A 111 13.29 11.86 -8.96
CA GLU A 111 14.25 11.10 -8.13
C GLU A 111 14.10 11.44 -6.65
N ARG A 112 13.75 12.70 -6.36
CA ARG A 112 13.65 13.22 -5.00
C ARG A 112 12.54 12.54 -4.18
N ILE A 113 11.48 12.08 -4.84
CA ILE A 113 10.32 11.43 -4.19
C ILE A 113 10.17 9.96 -4.59
N ASP A 114 11.25 9.33 -5.03
CA ASP A 114 11.26 7.93 -5.45
C ASP A 114 11.27 6.99 -4.23
N TYR A 115 10.12 6.83 -3.58
CA TYR A 115 9.94 5.91 -2.46
C TYR A 115 9.13 4.68 -2.86
N VAL A 116 9.34 3.61 -2.11
CA VAL A 116 8.54 2.39 -2.15
C VAL A 116 8.11 2.00 -0.74
N VAL A 117 6.86 1.57 -0.62
CA VAL A 117 6.30 0.98 0.60
C VAL A 117 6.31 -0.54 0.44
N LEU A 118 6.84 -1.22 1.45
CA LEU A 118 6.99 -2.66 1.53
C LEU A 118 6.16 -3.18 2.71
N PHE A 119 5.33 -4.18 2.46
CA PHE A 119 4.52 -4.85 3.47
C PHE A 119 4.28 -6.31 3.08
N GLY A 120 4.94 -7.25 3.77
CA GLY A 120 4.99 -8.64 3.31
C GLY A 120 5.51 -8.72 1.87
N ASN A 121 4.73 -9.34 0.98
CA ASN A 121 5.04 -9.46 -0.46
C ASN A 121 4.53 -8.28 -1.31
N ILE A 122 3.92 -7.26 -0.67
CA ILE A 122 3.34 -6.12 -1.38
C ILE A 122 4.39 -5.02 -1.54
N LEU A 123 4.63 -4.63 -2.79
CA LEU A 123 5.32 -3.39 -3.14
C LEU A 123 4.30 -2.36 -3.61
N PHE A 124 4.42 -1.14 -3.10
CA PHE A 124 3.51 -0.05 -3.44
C PHE A 124 4.26 1.27 -3.60
N ASP A 125 4.08 1.92 -4.74
CA ASP A 125 4.71 3.20 -5.08
C ASP A 125 3.76 4.11 -5.87
N ILE A 126 4.23 5.31 -6.26
CA ILE A 126 3.42 6.28 -7.01
C ILE A 126 2.93 5.71 -8.34
N ALA A 127 3.76 4.94 -9.03
CA ALA A 127 3.37 4.34 -10.32
C ALA A 127 2.25 3.32 -10.13
N THR A 128 2.34 2.49 -9.09
CA THR A 128 1.31 1.53 -8.72
C THR A 128 0.01 2.25 -8.33
N ALA A 129 0.09 3.31 -7.53
CA ALA A 129 -1.07 4.13 -7.17
C ALA A 129 -1.74 4.78 -8.40
N ALA A 130 -0.94 5.30 -9.34
CA ALA A 130 -1.44 5.88 -10.58
C ALA A 130 -2.11 4.84 -11.48
N ALA A 131 -1.56 3.63 -11.55
CA ALA A 131 -2.18 2.53 -12.28
C ALA A 131 -3.53 2.15 -11.65
N MET A 132 -3.58 2.02 -10.32
CA MET A 132 -4.81 1.72 -9.59
C MET A 132 -5.91 2.74 -9.83
N VAL A 133 -5.61 4.04 -9.74
CA VAL A 133 -6.61 5.11 -10.00
C VAL A 133 -7.16 5.07 -11.43
N LYS A 134 -6.38 4.56 -12.39
CA LYS A 134 -6.82 4.42 -13.79
C LYS A 134 -7.61 3.15 -14.06
N SER A 135 -7.33 2.07 -13.34
CA SER A 135 -7.85 0.73 -13.65
C SER A 135 -8.94 0.24 -12.69
N LEU A 136 -9.05 0.80 -11.49
CA LEU A 136 -9.99 0.36 -10.46
C LEU A 136 -11.03 1.44 -10.22
N GLU A 137 -12.31 1.11 -10.44
CA GLU A 137 -13.44 2.02 -10.18
C GLU A 137 -13.53 2.41 -8.69
N ASP A 138 -13.18 1.49 -7.79
CA ASP A 138 -13.28 1.67 -6.33
C ASP A 138 -12.04 2.34 -5.70
N ALA A 139 -10.98 2.64 -6.47
CA ALA A 139 -9.79 3.26 -5.91
C ALA A 139 -10.04 4.75 -5.56
N PRO A 140 -9.56 5.24 -4.40
CA PRO A 140 -9.66 6.65 -4.08
C PRO A 140 -8.96 7.51 -5.14
N THR A 141 -9.70 8.45 -5.74
CA THR A 141 -9.21 9.28 -6.86
C THR A 141 -8.01 10.15 -6.48
N ASP A 142 -7.84 10.43 -5.19
CA ASP A 142 -6.74 11.21 -4.65
C ASP A 142 -5.58 10.37 -4.09
N LEU A 143 -5.63 9.03 -4.20
CA LEU A 143 -4.61 8.11 -3.66
C LEU A 143 -3.20 8.47 -4.15
N GLN A 144 -3.04 8.66 -5.47
CA GLN A 144 -1.77 9.04 -6.08
C GLN A 144 -1.27 10.38 -5.52
N THR A 145 -2.16 11.37 -5.43
CA THR A 145 -1.83 12.72 -4.94
C THR A 145 -1.39 12.67 -3.48
N ARG A 146 -2.14 11.97 -2.61
CA ARG A 146 -1.81 11.82 -1.19
C ARG A 146 -0.46 11.12 -0.97
N LEU A 147 -0.19 10.06 -1.74
CA LEU A 147 1.08 9.34 -1.66
C LEU A 147 2.24 10.22 -2.13
N THR A 148 2.06 10.96 -3.23
CA THR A 148 3.04 11.93 -3.73
C THR A 148 3.36 12.99 -2.69
N MET A 149 2.33 13.55 -2.03
CA MET A 149 2.51 14.53 -0.96
C MET A 149 3.28 13.95 0.23
N ALA A 150 2.99 12.71 0.62
CA ALA A 150 3.71 12.03 1.71
C ALA A 150 5.20 11.87 1.38
N PHE A 151 5.52 11.37 0.18
CA PHE A 151 6.91 11.16 -0.25
C PHE A 151 7.67 12.48 -0.41
N GLN A 152 6.98 13.54 -0.82
CA GLN A 152 7.54 14.90 -0.82
C GLN A 152 7.93 15.32 0.59
N VAL A 153 7.04 15.12 1.58
CA VAL A 153 7.35 15.43 2.98
C VAL A 153 8.53 14.61 3.50
N PHE A 154 8.58 13.31 3.22
CA PHE A 154 9.70 12.46 3.64
C PHE A 154 11.03 12.96 3.08
N SER A 155 11.02 13.32 1.79
CA SER A 155 12.19 13.87 1.12
C SER A 155 12.60 15.26 1.63
N ASP A 156 11.64 16.12 1.92
CA ASP A 156 11.90 17.45 2.49
C ASP A 156 12.54 17.35 3.88
N HIS A 157 12.21 16.30 4.64
CA HIS A 157 12.83 16.01 5.93
C HIS A 157 14.08 15.10 5.83
N GLY A 158 14.54 14.74 4.62
CA GLY A 158 15.74 13.93 4.41
C GLY A 158 15.64 12.49 4.95
N ILE A 159 14.42 11.96 5.03
CA ILE A 159 14.13 10.62 5.57
C ILE A 159 14.38 9.59 4.48
N SER A 160 15.45 8.80 4.59
CA SER A 160 15.76 7.75 3.61
C SER A 160 14.94 6.48 3.83
N SER A 161 14.56 6.19 5.07
CA SER A 161 13.77 5.01 5.44
C SER A 161 12.98 5.23 6.72
N LEU A 162 11.74 4.75 6.73
CA LEU A 162 10.86 4.62 7.89
C LEU A 162 10.50 3.16 8.06
N TYR A 163 10.76 2.63 9.25
CA TYR A 163 10.33 1.30 9.64
C TYR A 163 9.24 1.42 10.70
N LEU A 164 8.14 0.70 10.50
CA LEU A 164 7.02 0.62 11.44
C LEU A 164 6.69 -0.84 11.72
N GLN A 165 6.43 -1.14 12.98
CA GLN A 165 5.85 -2.41 13.40
C GLN A 165 4.35 -2.21 13.69
N ILE A 166 3.52 -3.12 13.17
CA ILE A 166 2.10 -3.14 13.49
C ILE A 166 1.97 -3.50 14.97
N PRO A 167 1.29 -2.68 15.79
CA PRO A 167 1.15 -2.94 17.22
C PRO A 167 0.39 -4.24 17.44
N GLU A 168 0.92 -5.06 18.35
CA GLU A 168 0.16 -6.18 18.92
C GLU A 168 -1.02 -5.64 19.75
N GLU A 169 -2.08 -6.44 19.94
CA GLU A 169 -3.29 -6.05 20.70
C GLU A 169 -3.05 -5.92 22.22
N SER A 170 -1.89 -5.43 22.63
CA SER A 170 -1.54 -5.16 24.03
C SER A 170 -1.71 -3.66 24.33
N PRO A 171 -2.40 -3.30 25.43
CA PRO A 171 -2.58 -1.91 25.85
C PRO A 171 -1.26 -1.13 25.99
N ALA A 172 -0.18 -1.81 26.38
CA ALA A 172 1.14 -1.19 26.54
C ALA A 172 1.74 -0.69 25.21
N TYR A 173 1.43 -1.35 24.09
CA TYR A 173 1.89 -0.93 22.77
C TYR A 173 1.14 0.30 22.25
N LEU A 174 -0.12 0.48 22.64
CA LEU A 174 -0.90 1.67 22.28
C LEU A 174 -0.32 2.94 22.93
N ASP A 175 0.07 2.83 24.21
CA ASP A 175 0.72 3.93 24.93
C ASP A 175 2.10 4.24 24.33
N ALA A 176 2.90 3.21 24.02
CA ALA A 176 4.19 3.38 23.36
C ALA A 176 4.07 4.04 21.97
N MET A 177 3.09 3.61 21.17
CA MET A 177 2.87 4.19 19.84
C MET A 177 2.35 5.63 19.92
N GLN A 178 1.49 5.94 20.91
CA GLN A 178 1.08 7.32 21.17
C GLN A 178 2.29 8.20 21.46
N VAL A 179 3.23 7.72 22.29
CA VAL A 179 4.50 8.43 22.56
C VAL A 179 5.35 8.56 21.29
N ALA A 180 5.52 7.49 20.51
CA ALA A 180 6.30 7.50 19.27
C ALA A 180 5.76 8.52 18.24
N VAL A 181 4.44 8.59 18.08
CA VAL A 181 3.78 9.56 17.19
C VAL A 181 3.91 11.00 17.69
N HIS A 182 3.97 11.23 19.00
CA HIS A 182 4.24 12.56 19.54
C HIS A 182 5.72 12.97 19.38
N ILE A 183 6.64 12.01 19.33
CA ILE A 183 8.08 12.27 19.17
C ILE A 183 8.46 12.48 17.69
N LEU A 184 7.78 11.80 16.76
CA LEU A 184 8.06 11.86 15.31
C LEU A 184 8.21 13.30 14.74
N PRO A 185 7.29 14.25 15.03
CA PRO A 185 7.42 15.64 14.58
C PRO A 185 8.60 16.37 15.22
N CYS A 186 9.01 15.98 16.42
CA CYS A 186 10.17 16.54 17.12
C CYS A 186 11.49 15.97 16.59
N TYR A 187 11.49 14.69 16.18
CA TYR A 187 12.64 14.03 15.57
C TYR A 187 13.02 14.68 14.23
N SER A 188 12.04 15.03 13.40
CA SER A 188 12.28 15.70 12.12
C SER A 188 12.95 17.09 12.27
N GLN A 189 12.76 17.76 13.41
CA GLN A 189 13.44 19.02 13.74
C GLN A 189 14.86 18.83 14.29
N ALA A 190 15.15 17.66 14.87
CA ALA A 190 16.41 17.37 15.55
C ALA A 190 17.44 16.64 14.66
N VAL A 191 17.00 16.09 13.53
CA VAL A 191 17.78 15.14 12.74
C VAL A 191 18.39 15.79 11.51
N ARG A 192 19.71 15.57 11.33
CA ARG A 192 20.43 15.98 10.12
C ARG A 192 20.05 15.05 8.95
N PRO A 193 20.02 15.57 7.69
CA PRO A 193 19.70 14.75 6.52
C PRO A 193 20.58 13.50 6.44
N GLY A 194 19.97 12.33 6.25
CA GLY A 194 20.68 11.04 6.09
C GLY A 194 20.57 10.06 7.27
N SER A 195 19.66 10.28 8.23
CA SER A 195 19.48 9.39 9.38
C SER A 195 18.28 8.44 9.17
N SER A 196 18.39 7.21 9.66
CA SER A 196 17.29 6.23 9.67
C SER A 196 16.47 6.37 10.94
N ALA A 197 15.15 6.53 10.81
CA ALA A 197 14.23 6.51 11.95
C ALA A 197 13.61 5.11 12.08
N VAL A 198 13.82 4.48 13.23
CA VAL A 198 13.16 3.23 13.62
C VAL A 198 12.12 3.60 14.67
N LEU A 199 10.86 3.25 14.42
CA LEU A 199 9.79 3.33 15.42
C LEU A 199 9.51 1.90 15.86
N GLU A 200 9.97 1.57 17.08
CA GLU A 200 9.69 0.30 17.77
C GLU A 200 8.46 0.44 18.67
#